data_AF-A0A4U9DB04-F1
#
_entry.id   AF-A0A4U9DB04-F1
#
_cell.length_a   1.000
_cell.length_b   1.000
_cell.length_c   1.000
_cell.angle_alpha   90.00
_cell.angle_beta   90.00
_cell.angle_gamma   90.00
#
_symmetry.space_group_name_H-M   'P 1'
#
loop_
_entity.id
_entity.type
_entity.pdbx_description
1 polymer ?
#
loop_
_entity_poly.entity_id
_entity_poly.type
_entity_poly.pdbx_seq_one_letter_code
_entity_poly.pdbx_strand_id
1 'polypeptide(L)'
;MTSRHWPQEKRWLAADNVPLLVDHIHALRVRGAPLIGLSASLLLALLAQRGLTRDELSQALETLRAARPTAVNLMNNLDRMKLALAEENYIPALEEEALRLIEEDKQLCASIAETGVSLVNAGSRLLTHCNTGGLATAGVGTALGVIALAHQRGLVANVWVDETRPLLQGGRLTAWELGELGGALSADYRFDGRQPDG
;
A
#
# COMPACT_ATOMS: atom_id res chain seq x y z
N MET A 1 -1.15 9.77 -2.00
CA MET A 1 -0.48 9.75 -0.67
C MET A 1 -1.49 10.18 0.39
N THR A 2 -1.30 9.83 1.66
CA THR A 2 -2.25 10.18 2.73
C THR A 2 -1.58 10.95 3.87
N SER A 3 -2.29 11.93 4.45
CA SER A 3 -1.74 12.87 5.43
C SER A 3 -1.94 12.42 6.89
N ARG A 4 -1.34 13.16 7.85
CA ARG A 4 -1.67 12.98 9.28
C ARG A 4 -3.10 13.42 9.64
N HIS A 5 -3.77 14.20 8.79
CA HIS A 5 -5.15 14.67 8.98
C HIS A 5 -6.20 13.81 8.24
N TRP A 6 -5.79 12.76 7.53
CA TRP A 6 -6.73 11.79 6.95
C TRP A 6 -7.52 11.06 8.07
N PRO A 7 -8.83 10.82 7.96
CA PRO A 7 -9.69 11.01 6.77
C PRO A 7 -10.33 12.40 6.62
N GLN A 8 -10.14 13.31 7.58
CA GLN A 8 -10.81 14.63 7.58
C GLN A 8 -10.37 15.53 6.40
N GLU A 9 -9.18 15.31 5.84
CA GLU A 9 -8.69 16.10 4.70
C GLU A 9 -7.92 15.25 3.67
N LYS A 10 -8.43 15.20 2.43
CA LYS A 10 -7.81 14.50 1.30
C LYS A 10 -6.76 15.41 0.62
N ARG A 11 -5.49 15.33 1.04
CA ARG A 11 -4.34 16.05 0.41
C ARG A 11 -3.41 15.14 -0.39
N TRP A 12 -3.12 15.51 -1.62
CA TRP A 12 -2.04 14.93 -2.43
C TRP A 12 -0.70 15.63 -2.13
N LEU A 13 0.39 14.89 -2.18
CA LEU A 13 1.76 15.36 -1.96
C LEU A 13 2.63 14.90 -3.14
N ALA A 14 3.50 15.76 -3.63
CA ALA A 14 4.45 15.46 -4.70
C ALA A 14 5.69 14.77 -4.14
N ALA A 15 6.23 13.81 -4.87
CA ALA A 15 7.36 12.96 -4.47
C ALA A 15 8.29 12.72 -5.66
N ASP A 16 8.71 13.81 -6.30
CA ASP A 16 9.35 13.79 -7.62
C ASP A 16 10.89 13.80 -7.56
N ASN A 17 11.44 13.61 -6.36
CA ASN A 17 12.86 13.52 -6.06
C ASN A 17 13.10 12.60 -4.85
N VAL A 18 14.31 12.04 -4.75
CA VAL A 18 14.65 11.01 -3.73
C VAL A 18 14.45 11.53 -2.29
N PRO A 19 14.94 12.72 -1.88
CA PRO A 19 14.72 13.23 -0.53
C PRO A 19 13.24 13.29 -0.10
N LEU A 20 12.34 13.78 -0.98
CA LEU A 20 10.92 13.82 -0.67
C LEU A 20 10.31 12.43 -0.51
N LEU A 21 10.63 11.47 -1.40
CA LEU A 21 10.09 10.12 -1.27
C LEU A 21 10.61 9.41 -0.02
N VAL A 22 11.88 9.60 0.36
CA VAL A 22 12.45 9.05 1.61
C VAL A 22 11.73 9.62 2.84
N ASP A 23 11.52 10.94 2.92
CA ASP A 23 10.73 11.56 4.00
C ASP A 23 9.26 11.10 3.99
N HIS A 24 8.66 10.85 2.82
CA HIS A 24 7.31 10.28 2.74
C HIS A 24 7.23 8.82 3.21
N ILE A 25 8.27 8.03 3.01
CA ILE A 25 8.38 6.65 3.52
C ILE A 25 8.63 6.68 5.04
N HIS A 26 9.56 7.50 5.53
CA HIS A 26 9.88 7.61 6.96
C HIS A 26 8.75 8.20 7.79
N ALA A 27 8.09 9.24 7.30
CA ALA A 27 6.92 9.83 7.97
C ALA A 27 5.60 9.08 7.67
N LEU A 28 5.66 7.95 6.96
CA LEU A 28 4.55 7.04 6.64
C LEU A 28 3.36 7.70 5.91
N ARG A 29 3.68 8.67 5.03
CA ARG A 29 2.77 9.32 4.08
C ARG A 29 2.59 8.47 2.80
N VAL A 30 3.63 7.68 2.48
CA VAL A 30 3.55 6.44 1.69
C VAL A 30 3.67 5.26 2.66
N ARG A 31 2.81 4.26 2.51
CA ARG A 31 2.68 3.10 3.40
C ARG A 31 1.96 1.95 2.70
N GLY A 32 1.96 0.78 3.33
CA GLY A 32 1.74 -0.49 2.64
C GLY A 32 3.05 -0.99 2.03
N ALA A 33 3.35 -2.28 2.16
CA ALA A 33 4.61 -2.82 1.64
C ALA A 33 4.71 -2.72 0.11
N PRO A 34 3.67 -3.05 -0.68
CA PRO A 34 3.72 -2.90 -2.14
C PRO A 34 3.84 -1.44 -2.57
N LEU A 35 2.97 -0.55 -2.07
CA LEU A 35 2.95 0.86 -2.51
C LEU A 35 4.26 1.61 -2.22
N ILE A 36 5.03 1.22 -1.20
CA ILE A 36 6.40 1.73 -0.98
C ILE A 36 7.35 1.33 -2.13
N GLY A 37 7.34 0.06 -2.54
CA GLY A 37 8.16 -0.44 -3.66
C GLY A 37 7.75 0.16 -5.01
N LEU A 38 6.43 0.27 -5.26
CA LEU A 38 5.89 0.88 -6.48
C LEU A 38 6.23 2.38 -6.57
N SER A 39 6.15 3.12 -5.45
CA SER A 39 6.53 4.54 -5.43
C SER A 39 8.01 4.75 -5.75
N ALA A 40 8.89 3.86 -5.27
CA ALA A 40 10.32 3.92 -5.56
C ALA A 40 10.64 3.58 -7.02
N SER A 41 9.91 2.61 -7.60
CA SER A 41 10.03 2.23 -9.02
C SER A 41 9.60 3.39 -9.93
N LEU A 42 8.41 3.97 -9.68
CA LEU A 42 7.92 5.15 -10.40
C LEU A 42 8.87 6.35 -10.33
N LEU A 43 9.50 6.59 -9.18
CA LEU A 43 10.46 7.68 -9.05
C LEU A 43 11.71 7.44 -9.90
N LEU A 44 12.24 6.21 -9.96
CA LEU A 44 13.39 5.91 -10.82
C LEU A 44 13.07 6.11 -12.31
N ALA A 45 11.89 5.68 -12.76
CA ALA A 45 11.42 5.94 -14.13
C ALA A 45 11.27 7.45 -14.40
N LEU A 46 10.63 8.19 -13.49
CA LEU A 46 10.47 9.64 -13.61
C LEU A 46 11.82 10.39 -13.65
N LEU A 47 12.82 9.94 -12.89
CA LEU A 47 14.16 10.53 -12.90
C LEU A 47 14.92 10.19 -14.19
N ALA A 48 14.77 8.98 -14.73
CA ALA A 48 15.33 8.61 -16.02
C ALA A 48 14.73 9.45 -17.17
N GLN A 49 13.39 9.63 -17.18
CA GLN A 49 12.71 10.52 -18.13
C GLN A 49 13.04 12.01 -17.94
N ARG A 50 13.57 12.41 -16.76
CA ARG A 50 14.14 13.74 -16.51
C ARG A 50 15.62 13.87 -16.93
N GLY A 51 16.21 12.81 -17.49
CA GLY A 51 17.57 12.82 -18.02
C GLY A 51 18.68 12.60 -17.00
N LEU A 52 18.40 12.06 -15.81
CA LEU A 52 19.45 11.64 -14.87
C LEU A 52 20.26 10.49 -15.47
N THR A 53 21.58 10.53 -15.26
CA THR A 53 22.52 9.51 -15.75
C THR A 53 22.35 8.17 -15.02
N ARG A 54 22.86 7.09 -15.63
CA ARG A 54 22.85 5.74 -15.05
C ARG A 54 23.49 5.68 -13.65
N ASP A 55 24.52 6.48 -13.41
CA ASP A 55 25.23 6.53 -12.12
C ASP A 55 24.41 7.26 -11.05
N GLU A 56 23.79 8.40 -11.40
CA GLU A 56 22.87 9.11 -10.52
C GLU A 56 21.63 8.27 -10.18
N LEU A 57 21.09 7.53 -11.16
CA LEU A 57 19.99 6.58 -10.95
C LEU A 57 20.41 5.38 -10.10
N SER A 58 21.66 4.90 -10.23
CA SER A 58 22.20 3.85 -9.37
C SER A 58 22.32 4.33 -7.92
N GLN A 59 22.81 5.55 -7.71
CA GLN A 59 22.87 6.17 -6.38
C GLN A 59 21.46 6.44 -5.81
N ALA A 60 20.50 6.86 -6.65
CA ALA A 60 19.09 7.01 -6.27
C ALA A 60 18.48 5.68 -5.83
N LEU A 61 18.73 4.59 -6.57
CA LEU A 61 18.24 3.24 -6.29
C LEU A 61 18.71 2.75 -4.92
N GLU A 62 20.01 2.80 -4.62
CA GLU A 62 20.53 2.35 -3.32
C GLU A 62 20.08 3.27 -2.17
N THR A 63 19.92 4.57 -2.41
CA THR A 63 19.37 5.52 -1.42
C THR A 63 17.90 5.21 -1.10
N LEU A 64 17.09 4.88 -2.11
CA LEU A 64 15.70 4.44 -1.93
C LEU A 64 15.64 3.08 -1.23
N ARG A 65 16.53 2.16 -1.57
CA ARG A 65 16.66 0.84 -0.91
C ARG A 65 16.91 0.98 0.59
N ALA A 66 17.83 1.87 0.97
CA ALA A 66 18.16 2.16 2.36
C ALA A 66 17.00 2.80 3.16
N ALA A 67 15.95 3.33 2.52
CA ALA A 67 14.85 4.01 3.21
C ALA A 67 14.08 3.09 4.18
N ARG A 68 13.89 1.80 3.83
CA ARG A 68 13.38 0.76 4.74
C ARG A 68 14.03 -0.59 4.42
N PRO A 69 15.18 -0.95 5.04
CA PRO A 69 15.93 -2.16 4.68
C PRO A 69 15.20 -3.48 4.97
N THR A 70 14.12 -3.47 5.76
CA THR A 70 13.27 -4.65 6.05
C THR A 70 12.02 -4.75 5.16
N ALA A 71 11.79 -3.85 4.22
CA ALA A 71 10.63 -3.89 3.33
C ALA A 71 10.91 -4.79 2.11
N VAL A 72 10.57 -6.07 2.20
CA VAL A 72 10.85 -7.07 1.13
C VAL A 72 10.31 -6.64 -0.25
N ASN A 73 9.08 -6.12 -0.33
CA ASN A 73 8.54 -5.58 -1.60
C ASN A 73 9.40 -4.44 -2.19
N LEU A 74 10.00 -3.58 -1.36
CA LEU A 74 10.91 -2.53 -1.82
C LEU A 74 12.20 -3.13 -2.38
N MET A 75 12.75 -4.17 -1.73
CA MET A 75 13.92 -4.90 -2.24
C MET A 75 13.63 -5.52 -3.60
N ASN A 76 12.58 -6.36 -3.68
CA ASN A 76 12.21 -7.10 -4.89
C ASN A 76 11.93 -6.16 -6.08
N ASN A 77 11.23 -5.05 -5.85
CA ASN A 77 10.98 -4.05 -6.88
C ASN A 77 12.28 -3.38 -7.33
N LEU A 78 13.14 -2.94 -6.41
CA LEU A 78 14.39 -2.27 -6.75
C LEU A 78 15.43 -3.22 -7.38
N ASP A 79 15.40 -4.51 -7.06
CA ASP A 79 16.21 -5.53 -7.75
C ASP A 79 15.78 -5.68 -9.22
N ARG A 80 14.49 -5.60 -9.52
CA ARG A 80 13.98 -5.54 -10.91
C ARG A 80 14.33 -4.24 -11.62
N MET A 81 14.15 -3.08 -10.95
CA MET A 81 14.60 -1.79 -11.50
C MET A 81 16.11 -1.76 -11.78
N LYS A 82 16.92 -2.49 -11.00
CA LYS A 82 18.37 -2.62 -11.20
C LYS A 82 18.75 -3.41 -12.45
N LEU A 83 17.91 -4.36 -12.86
CA LEU A 83 18.06 -5.07 -14.15
C LEU A 83 17.73 -4.15 -15.32
N ALA A 84 16.60 -3.44 -15.26
CA ALA A 84 16.21 -2.45 -16.28
C ALA A 84 17.25 -1.30 -16.42
N LEU A 85 17.85 -0.87 -15.30
CA LEU A 85 18.94 0.12 -15.28
C LEU A 85 20.25 -0.40 -15.92
N ALA A 86 20.42 -1.73 -16.06
CA ALA A 86 21.58 -2.34 -16.68
C ALA A 86 21.47 -2.43 -18.22
N GLU A 87 20.26 -2.38 -18.78
CA GLU A 87 20.03 -2.41 -20.22
C GLU A 87 20.69 -1.21 -20.95
N GLU A 88 20.99 -1.34 -22.25
CA GLU A 88 21.59 -0.27 -23.03
C GLU A 88 20.68 0.97 -23.07
N ASN A 89 19.41 0.76 -23.46
CA ASN A 89 18.37 1.78 -23.50
C ASN A 89 17.55 1.82 -22.20
N TYR A 90 18.22 2.10 -21.08
CA TYR A 90 17.67 2.02 -19.72
C TYR A 90 16.45 2.92 -19.45
N ILE A 91 16.26 4.03 -20.18
CA ILE A 91 15.18 4.99 -19.90
C ILE A 91 13.78 4.36 -20.12
N PRO A 92 13.43 3.85 -21.33
CA PRO A 92 12.17 3.13 -21.51
C PRO A 92 12.10 1.83 -20.71
N ALA A 93 13.21 1.09 -20.55
CA ALA A 93 13.22 -0.14 -19.75
C ALA A 93 12.78 0.09 -18.29
N LEU A 94 13.20 1.21 -17.68
CA LEU A 94 12.78 1.61 -16.33
C LEU A 94 11.31 2.02 -16.27
N GLU A 95 10.79 2.71 -17.30
CA GLU A 95 9.37 3.07 -17.36
C GLU A 95 8.48 1.84 -17.56
N GLU A 96 8.82 0.97 -18.51
CA GLU A 96 8.13 -0.29 -18.76
C GLU A 96 8.12 -1.19 -17.52
N GLU A 97 9.25 -1.34 -16.81
CA GLU A 97 9.29 -2.12 -15.56
C GLU A 97 8.51 -1.46 -14.42
N ALA A 98 8.57 -0.14 -14.26
CA ALA A 98 7.79 0.56 -13.23
C ALA A 98 6.28 0.43 -13.46
N LEU A 99 5.82 0.51 -14.71
CA LEU A 99 4.41 0.32 -15.08
C LEU A 99 3.97 -1.15 -14.99
N ARG A 100 4.83 -2.09 -15.41
CA ARG A 100 4.64 -3.54 -15.29
C ARG A 100 4.46 -3.96 -13.82
N LEU A 101 5.31 -3.48 -12.92
CA LEU A 101 5.20 -3.72 -11.47
C LEU A 101 3.86 -3.24 -10.88
N ILE A 102 3.32 -2.11 -11.36
CA ILE A 102 2.01 -1.58 -10.91
C ILE A 102 0.86 -2.49 -11.37
N GLU A 103 0.92 -2.97 -12.61
CA GLU A 103 -0.11 -3.83 -13.17
C GLU A 103 -0.09 -5.24 -12.56
N GLU A 104 1.10 -5.78 -12.29
CA GLU A 104 1.27 -7.01 -11.51
C GLU A 104 0.70 -6.88 -10.09
N ASP A 105 0.90 -5.76 -9.38
CA ASP A 105 0.33 -5.57 -8.04
C ASP A 105 -1.21 -5.49 -8.06
N LYS A 106 -1.81 -4.86 -9.08
CA LYS A 106 -3.28 -4.88 -9.26
C LYS A 106 -3.80 -6.29 -9.47
N GLN A 107 -3.16 -7.05 -10.36
CA GLN A 107 -3.56 -8.42 -10.71
C GLN A 107 -3.36 -9.36 -9.52
N LEU A 108 -2.29 -9.18 -8.74
CA LEU A 108 -2.05 -9.89 -7.49
C LEU A 108 -3.11 -9.55 -6.43
N CYS A 109 -3.47 -8.27 -6.25
CA CYS A 109 -4.56 -7.87 -5.35
C CYS A 109 -5.90 -8.50 -5.74
N ALA A 110 -6.25 -8.48 -7.04
CA ALA A 110 -7.47 -9.11 -7.54
C ALA A 110 -7.46 -10.64 -7.36
N SER A 111 -6.33 -11.30 -7.63
CA SER A 111 -6.16 -12.74 -7.44
C SER A 111 -6.23 -13.15 -5.96
N ILE A 112 -5.68 -12.33 -5.07
CA ILE A 112 -5.80 -12.50 -3.61
C ILE A 112 -7.25 -12.34 -3.18
N ALA A 113 -7.97 -11.34 -3.68
CA ALA A 113 -9.39 -11.13 -3.38
C ALA A 113 -10.24 -12.34 -3.80
N GLU A 114 -10.15 -12.75 -5.07
CA GLU A 114 -10.90 -13.88 -5.65
C GLU A 114 -10.56 -15.23 -5.01
N THR A 115 -9.28 -15.47 -4.68
CA THR A 115 -8.88 -16.70 -3.98
C THR A 115 -9.34 -16.67 -2.53
N GLY A 116 -9.13 -15.56 -1.81
CA GLY A 116 -9.44 -15.44 -0.40
C GLY A 116 -10.94 -15.44 -0.08
N VAL A 117 -11.79 -14.92 -0.98
CA VAL A 117 -13.25 -14.95 -0.77
C VAL A 117 -13.84 -16.36 -0.79
N SER A 118 -13.15 -17.34 -1.42
CA SER A 118 -13.56 -18.75 -1.37
C SER A 118 -13.48 -19.37 0.05
N LEU A 119 -12.77 -18.71 0.97
CA LEU A 119 -12.64 -19.11 2.37
C LEU A 119 -13.68 -18.43 3.29
N VAL A 120 -14.50 -17.51 2.75
CA VAL A 120 -15.51 -16.76 3.52
C VAL A 120 -16.88 -17.39 3.31
N ASN A 121 -17.56 -17.72 4.41
CA ASN A 121 -18.88 -18.34 4.39
C ASN A 121 -19.98 -17.30 4.57
N ALA A 122 -21.21 -17.62 4.15
CA ALA A 122 -22.37 -16.77 4.42
C ALA A 122 -22.59 -16.62 5.94
N GLY A 123 -22.69 -15.38 6.41
CA GLY A 123 -22.77 -15.05 7.84
C GLY A 123 -21.42 -14.86 8.55
N SER A 124 -20.29 -14.93 7.83
CA SER A 124 -18.96 -14.76 8.43
C SER A 124 -18.81 -13.39 9.10
N ARG A 125 -18.21 -13.40 10.30
CA ARG A 125 -17.78 -12.20 11.05
C ARG A 125 -16.26 -12.16 11.02
N LEU A 126 -15.69 -11.13 10.40
CA LEU A 126 -14.26 -11.03 10.14
C LEU A 126 -13.59 -10.03 11.09
N LEU A 127 -12.30 -10.23 11.37
CA LEU A 127 -11.45 -9.28 12.09
C LEU A 127 -10.30 -8.88 11.16
N THR A 128 -9.93 -7.59 11.13
CA THR A 128 -8.78 -7.11 10.37
C THR A 128 -7.96 -6.09 11.17
N HIS A 129 -6.65 -6.07 10.87
CA HIS A 129 -5.65 -5.30 11.60
C HIS A 129 -4.83 -4.43 10.64
N CYS A 130 -4.40 -3.26 11.11
CA CYS A 130 -3.72 -2.24 10.29
C CYS A 130 -4.54 -1.84 9.07
N ASN A 131 -3.88 -1.57 7.93
CA ASN A 131 -4.50 -1.15 6.69
C ASN A 131 -3.89 -1.89 5.50
N THR A 132 -4.77 -2.52 4.71
CA THR A 132 -4.44 -3.47 3.63
C THR A 132 -5.36 -3.27 2.41
N GLY A 133 -5.97 -2.08 2.29
CA GLY A 133 -6.81 -1.67 1.16
C GLY A 133 -6.03 -1.05 0.01
N GLY A 134 -6.76 -0.41 -0.91
CA GLY A 134 -6.19 0.35 -2.03
C GLY A 134 -5.36 1.56 -1.59
N LEU A 135 -5.48 2.02 -0.35
CA LEU A 135 -4.55 2.97 0.25
C LEU A 135 -3.14 2.41 0.55
N ALA A 136 -2.93 1.09 0.43
CA ALA A 136 -1.70 0.37 0.72
C ALA A 136 -1.09 -0.39 -0.49
N THR A 137 -1.78 -0.39 -1.63
CA THR A 137 -1.45 -1.11 -2.88
C THR A 137 -1.72 -0.22 -4.10
N ALA A 138 -1.55 -0.72 -5.32
CA ALA A 138 -2.10 -0.13 -6.54
C ALA A 138 -3.45 -0.75 -6.97
N GLY A 139 -3.76 -1.96 -6.49
CA GLY A 139 -5.05 -2.63 -6.69
C GLY A 139 -6.08 -2.40 -5.59
N VAL A 140 -7.02 -3.34 -5.46
CA VAL A 140 -8.12 -3.36 -4.47
C VAL A 140 -7.68 -3.62 -3.02
N GLY A 141 -6.39 -3.67 -2.75
CA GLY A 141 -5.83 -4.17 -1.49
C GLY A 141 -5.73 -5.70 -1.45
N THR A 142 -5.20 -6.21 -0.34
CA THR A 142 -5.02 -7.66 -0.11
C THR A 142 -6.11 -8.20 0.80
N ALA A 143 -5.91 -8.20 2.12
CA ALA A 143 -6.91 -8.69 3.08
C ALA A 143 -8.18 -7.84 3.07
N LEU A 144 -8.08 -6.52 2.88
CA LEU A 144 -9.27 -5.67 2.72
C LEU A 144 -9.96 -5.87 1.36
N GLY A 145 -9.22 -6.26 0.31
CA GLY A 145 -9.78 -6.65 -0.98
C GLY A 145 -10.64 -7.91 -0.88
N VAL A 146 -10.18 -8.93 -0.14
CA VAL A 146 -10.98 -10.12 0.21
C VAL A 146 -12.25 -9.72 0.96
N ILE A 147 -12.14 -8.86 1.98
CA ILE A 147 -13.27 -8.40 2.79
C ILE A 147 -14.30 -7.64 1.92
N ALA A 148 -13.84 -6.73 1.06
CA ALA A 148 -14.70 -5.95 0.17
C ALA A 148 -15.46 -6.86 -0.82
N LEU A 149 -14.77 -7.80 -1.47
CA LEU A 149 -15.38 -8.76 -2.40
C LEU A 149 -16.36 -9.71 -1.69
N ALA A 150 -16.02 -10.17 -0.49
CA ALA A 150 -16.91 -11.01 0.33
C ALA A 150 -18.16 -10.25 0.78
N HIS A 151 -18.05 -8.95 1.08
CA HIS A 151 -19.19 -8.09 1.38
C HIS A 151 -20.08 -7.87 0.15
N GLN A 152 -19.49 -7.59 -1.02
CA GLN A 152 -20.21 -7.49 -2.30
C GLN A 152 -20.98 -8.77 -2.66
N ARG A 153 -20.46 -9.95 -2.28
CA ARG A 153 -21.14 -11.26 -2.44
C ARG A 153 -22.15 -11.57 -1.33
N GLY A 154 -22.41 -10.66 -0.39
CA GLY A 154 -23.37 -10.85 0.70
C GLY A 154 -22.94 -11.86 1.77
N LEU A 155 -21.67 -12.26 1.79
CA LEU A 155 -21.16 -13.31 2.68
C LEU A 155 -20.88 -12.78 4.10
N VAL A 156 -20.48 -11.52 4.22
CA VAL A 156 -19.98 -10.93 5.47
C VAL A 156 -21.10 -10.30 6.29
N ALA A 157 -21.31 -10.79 7.51
CA ALA A 157 -22.27 -10.26 8.48
C ALA A 157 -21.70 -9.13 9.35
N ASN A 158 -20.38 -9.09 9.59
CA ASN A 158 -19.70 -7.96 10.24
C ASN A 158 -18.19 -7.96 9.95
N VAL A 159 -17.56 -6.80 10.06
CA VAL A 159 -16.09 -6.65 10.10
C VAL A 159 -15.70 -5.83 11.31
N TRP A 160 -14.90 -6.41 12.20
CA TRP A 160 -14.18 -5.68 13.23
C TRP A 160 -12.85 -5.16 12.69
N VAL A 161 -12.48 -3.95 13.09
CA VAL A 161 -11.25 -3.26 12.66
C VAL A 161 -10.49 -2.80 13.89
N ASP A 162 -9.32 -3.40 14.15
CA ASP A 162 -8.45 -2.95 15.24
C ASP A 162 -7.99 -1.50 14.98
N GLU A 163 -8.10 -0.61 15.96
CA GLU A 163 -7.72 0.79 15.77
C GLU A 163 -6.27 0.95 15.23
N THR A 164 -5.39 0.01 15.60
CA THR A 164 -3.97 -0.09 15.24
C THR A 164 -3.12 1.06 15.81
N ARG A 165 -2.82 1.00 17.11
CA ARG A 165 -1.86 1.91 17.75
C ARG A 165 -0.45 1.77 17.15
N PRO A 166 0.39 2.83 17.17
CA PRO A 166 0.09 4.18 17.65
C PRO A 166 -0.43 5.13 16.57
N LEU A 167 -0.40 4.75 15.28
CA LEU A 167 -0.69 5.65 14.14
C LEU A 167 -2.15 5.61 13.66
N LEU A 168 -2.94 4.70 14.23
CA LEU A 168 -4.38 4.51 14.02
C LEU A 168 -4.74 4.11 12.58
N GLN A 169 -3.97 3.21 11.96
CA GLN A 169 -4.20 2.79 10.57
C GLN A 169 -5.58 2.17 10.36
N GLY A 170 -6.00 1.23 11.21
CA GLY A 170 -7.32 0.62 11.07
C GLY A 170 -8.42 1.64 11.33
N GLY A 171 -8.33 2.38 12.44
CA GLY A 171 -9.34 3.36 12.83
C GLY A 171 -9.49 4.58 11.91
N ARG A 172 -8.47 4.94 11.12
CA ARG A 172 -8.48 6.12 10.22
C ARG A 172 -8.52 5.81 8.72
N LEU A 173 -8.05 4.63 8.31
CA LEU A 173 -7.86 4.29 6.90
C LEU A 173 -8.79 3.14 6.52
N THR A 174 -8.69 2.00 7.22
CA THR A 174 -9.50 0.81 6.95
C THR A 174 -10.97 1.07 7.23
N ALA A 175 -11.30 1.71 8.36
CA ALA A 175 -12.67 2.15 8.65
C ALA A 175 -13.21 3.18 7.64
N TRP A 176 -12.34 4.01 7.04
CA TRP A 176 -12.73 4.95 6.00
C TRP A 176 -12.96 4.24 4.64
N GLU A 177 -12.05 3.35 4.22
CA GLU A 177 -12.21 2.55 2.99
C GLU A 177 -13.46 1.66 3.04
N LEU A 178 -13.75 1.04 4.19
CA LEU A 178 -15.01 0.29 4.40
C LEU A 178 -16.25 1.19 4.44
N GLY A 179 -16.11 2.44 4.87
CA GLY A 179 -17.18 3.44 4.83
C GLY A 179 -17.59 3.81 3.39
N GLU A 180 -16.63 4.15 2.53
CA GLU A 180 -16.89 4.50 1.12
C GLU A 180 -17.44 3.29 0.32
N LEU A 181 -17.29 2.04 0.81
CA LEU A 181 -17.81 0.81 0.21
C LEU A 181 -19.29 0.49 0.48
N GLY A 182 -19.99 1.30 1.29
CA GLY A 182 -21.45 1.17 1.47
C GLY A 182 -21.97 1.10 2.91
N GLY A 183 -21.13 1.33 3.92
CA GLY A 183 -21.56 1.63 5.30
C GLY A 183 -22.23 0.51 6.12
N ALA A 184 -22.53 -0.65 5.54
CA ALA A 184 -23.18 -1.78 6.22
C ALA A 184 -22.24 -2.62 7.12
N LEU A 185 -21.09 -2.05 7.53
CA LEU A 185 -20.10 -2.68 8.39
C LEU A 185 -19.89 -1.82 9.63
N SER A 186 -20.58 -2.18 10.71
CA SER A 186 -20.41 -1.57 12.04
C SER A 186 -19.00 -1.83 12.55
N ALA A 187 -18.14 -0.80 12.47
CA ALA A 187 -16.87 -0.76 13.17
C ALA A 187 -17.11 -0.67 14.69
N ASP A 188 -17.44 -1.82 15.29
CA ASP A 188 -17.53 -2.02 16.74
C ASP A 188 -16.14 -1.83 17.36
N TYR A 189 -15.79 -0.58 17.67
CA TYR A 189 -14.55 -0.20 18.35
C TYR A 189 -14.55 -0.69 19.80
N ARG A 190 -14.34 -1.99 20.00
CA ARG A 190 -14.03 -2.56 21.31
C ARG A 190 -12.59 -2.23 21.65
N PHE A 191 -12.39 -1.14 22.40
CA PHE A 191 -11.13 -0.90 23.09
C PHE A 191 -10.87 -2.07 24.05
N ASP A 192 -9.77 -2.81 23.85
CA ASP A 192 -9.17 -3.65 24.91
C ASP A 192 -8.46 -2.75 25.93
N GLY A 193 -9.25 -1.85 26.53
CA GLY A 193 -8.92 -1.25 27.80
C GLY A 193 -9.28 -2.26 28.87
N ARG A 194 -8.26 -2.93 29.43
CA ARG A 194 -8.42 -3.66 30.69
C ARG A 194 -9.16 -2.75 31.67
N GLN A 195 -10.24 -3.24 32.27
CA GLN A 195 -10.75 -2.59 33.46
C GLN A 195 -9.61 -2.61 34.51
N PRO A 196 -9.28 -1.47 35.14
CA PRO A 196 -8.50 -1.53 36.37
C PRO A 196 -9.38 -2.23 37.42
N ASP A 197 -8.84 -3.25 38.08
CA ASP A 197 -9.58 -4.02 39.08
C ASP A 197 -10.04 -3.12 40.24
N GLY A 198 -11.34 -3.07 40.52
CA GLY A 198 -11.96 -2.21 41.53
C GLY A 198 -13.48 -2.07 41.39
#